data_AF-A0A4P8EG79-F1
#
_entry.id   AF-A0A4P8EG79-F1
#
_cell.length_a   1.000
_cell.length_b   1.000
_cell.length_c   1.000
_cell.angle_alpha   90.00
_cell.angle_beta   90.00
_cell.angle_gamma   90.00
#
_symmetry.space_group_name_H-M   'P 1'
#
loop_
_entity.id
_entity.type
_entity.pdbx_description
1 polymer ?
#
loop_
_entity_poly.entity_id
_entity_poly.type
_entity_poly.pdbx_seq_one_letter_code
_entity_poly.pdbx_strand_id
1 'polypeptide(L)'
;MLLHIQKSGLTHAATAHDWWHRFGRVPKKGTRPLLVLRTKGPVDFVFDILDTEGRDVPVDAFAFPTFGDLSDNRFSEFMRAVGKERIDLVVLDSGDGQAGWIRLLAESKAETGKNVYQLAYNRNHAAPTRFVTVAHELAHLYLGHLGSDAGRRVPYRRDTPHELMEVEAEMVAYLVAMRNGLKPRSESYLANYKGAFEDLNLYAVTRAVNAVETAMGIASHKLWNEKS
;
A
#
# COMPACT_ATOMS: atom_id res chain seq x y z
N MET A 1 6.63 -21.88 -4.14
CA MET A 1 7.77 -21.68 -3.19
C MET A 1 8.99 -21.05 -3.87
N LEU A 2 9.60 -21.63 -4.91
CA LEU A 2 10.81 -21.08 -5.56
C LEU A 2 10.64 -19.66 -6.13
N LEU A 3 9.47 -19.37 -6.71
CA LEU A 3 9.16 -18.03 -7.21
C LEU A 3 9.02 -16.99 -6.09
N HIS A 4 8.38 -17.35 -4.96
CA HIS A 4 8.23 -16.42 -3.83
C HIS A 4 9.54 -16.08 -3.12
N ILE A 5 10.56 -16.95 -3.20
CA ILE A 5 11.91 -16.64 -2.72
C ILE A 5 12.57 -15.58 -3.62
N GLN A 6 12.33 -15.63 -4.93
CA GLN A 6 12.89 -14.68 -5.89
C GLN A 6 12.12 -13.35 -5.91
N LYS A 7 10.79 -13.41 -5.77
CA LYS A 7 9.88 -12.26 -5.75
C LYS A 7 8.71 -12.55 -4.81
N SER A 8 8.83 -12.08 -3.58
CA SER A 8 7.80 -12.26 -2.56
C SER A 8 6.49 -11.59 -2.98
N GLY A 9 5.35 -12.17 -2.61
CA GLY A 9 4.02 -11.68 -3.03
C GLY A 9 3.63 -11.95 -4.49
N LEU A 10 4.41 -12.71 -5.28
CA LEU A 10 4.05 -13.04 -6.66
C LEU A 10 2.69 -13.75 -6.75
N THR A 11 1.77 -13.25 -7.57
CA THR A 11 0.42 -13.83 -7.76
C THR A 11 0.31 -14.62 -9.05
N HIS A 12 0.92 -14.12 -10.13
CA HIS A 12 0.86 -14.70 -11.46
C HIS A 12 2.23 -14.73 -12.10
N ALA A 13 2.61 -15.86 -12.70
CA ALA A 13 3.82 -15.97 -13.50
C ALA A 13 3.55 -16.82 -14.76
N ALA A 14 4.07 -16.37 -15.88
CA ALA A 14 4.02 -17.11 -17.14
C ALA A 14 5.29 -16.88 -17.96
N THR A 15 5.53 -17.75 -18.95
CA THR A 15 6.64 -17.56 -19.90
C THR A 15 6.41 -16.32 -20.76
N ALA A 16 7.46 -15.73 -21.34
CA ALA A 16 7.30 -14.61 -22.28
C ALA A 16 6.41 -14.99 -23.48
N HIS A 17 6.50 -16.25 -23.93
CA HIS A 17 5.65 -16.79 -24.99
C HIS A 17 4.18 -16.82 -24.57
N ASP A 18 3.85 -17.31 -23.37
CA ASP A 18 2.47 -17.34 -22.88
C ASP A 18 1.91 -15.94 -22.68
N TRP A 19 2.69 -15.01 -22.11
CA TRP A 19 2.30 -13.61 -21.99
C TRP A 19 1.93 -13.01 -23.34
N TRP A 20 2.74 -13.27 -24.37
CA TRP A 20 2.48 -12.77 -25.72
C TRP A 20 1.21 -13.40 -26.31
N HIS A 21 1.18 -14.72 -26.43
CA HIS A 21 0.18 -15.42 -27.24
C HIS A 21 -1.19 -15.50 -26.56
N ARG A 22 -1.24 -15.60 -25.23
CA ARG A 22 -2.49 -15.78 -24.49
C ARG A 22 -3.06 -14.48 -23.97
N PHE A 23 -2.19 -13.55 -23.59
CA PHE A 23 -2.58 -12.32 -22.89
C PHE A 23 -2.29 -11.05 -23.69
N GLY A 24 -1.52 -11.12 -24.79
CA GLY A 24 -1.16 -9.94 -25.57
C GLY A 24 -0.24 -9.00 -24.81
N ARG A 25 0.64 -9.55 -23.97
CA ARG A 25 1.57 -8.82 -23.09
C ARG A 25 3.00 -9.28 -23.32
N VAL A 26 3.94 -8.40 -23.03
CA VAL A 26 5.38 -8.66 -23.14
C VAL A 26 6.09 -8.25 -21.87
N PRO A 27 7.19 -8.92 -21.47
CA PRO A 27 8.02 -8.43 -20.37
C PRO A 27 8.52 -7.02 -20.65
N LYS A 28 8.43 -6.14 -19.65
CA LYS A 28 8.97 -4.78 -19.72
C LYS A 28 10.47 -4.83 -19.98
N LYS A 29 10.99 -3.87 -20.73
CA LYS A 29 12.43 -3.79 -21.03
C LYS A 29 13.28 -3.74 -19.76
N GLY A 30 14.29 -4.60 -19.69
CA GLY A 30 15.23 -4.65 -18.55
C GLY A 30 14.75 -5.51 -17.36
N THR A 31 13.56 -6.10 -17.45
CA THR A 31 13.06 -7.05 -16.45
C THR A 31 13.95 -8.29 -16.39
N ARG A 32 14.33 -8.70 -15.17
CA ARG A 32 15.03 -9.96 -14.94
C ARG A 32 14.01 -11.10 -14.85
N PRO A 33 14.19 -12.19 -15.62
CA PRO A 33 13.28 -13.33 -15.52
C PRO A 33 13.43 -14.04 -14.18
N LEU A 34 12.34 -14.66 -13.73
CA LEU A 34 12.32 -15.56 -12.57
C LEU A 34 12.57 -16.99 -13.04
N LEU A 35 13.33 -17.74 -12.25
CA LEU A 35 13.68 -19.12 -12.53
C LEU A 35 12.62 -20.09 -11.98
N VAL A 36 12.23 -21.06 -12.80
CA VAL A 36 11.45 -22.23 -12.37
C VAL A 36 12.15 -23.52 -12.79
N LEU A 37 11.95 -24.59 -12.03
CA LEU A 37 12.47 -25.90 -12.39
C LEU A 37 11.60 -26.52 -13.47
N ARG A 38 12.23 -27.04 -14.53
CA ARG A 38 11.55 -27.79 -15.59
C ARG A 38 11.66 -29.28 -15.30
N THR A 39 10.55 -30.02 -15.35
CA THR A 39 10.58 -31.48 -15.23
C THR A 39 11.48 -32.08 -16.31
N LYS A 40 12.54 -32.79 -15.92
CA LYS A 40 13.54 -33.39 -16.83
C LYS A 40 14.30 -32.38 -17.72
N GLY A 41 14.40 -31.11 -17.30
CA GLY A 41 15.20 -30.09 -17.99
C GLY A 41 15.99 -29.22 -17.00
N PRO A 42 16.83 -28.30 -17.47
CA PRO A 42 17.68 -27.49 -16.59
C PRO A 42 16.83 -26.49 -15.78
N VAL A 43 16.28 -25.47 -16.43
CA VAL A 43 15.41 -24.43 -15.85
C VAL A 43 14.52 -23.82 -16.94
N ASP A 44 13.44 -23.18 -16.51
CA ASP A 44 12.56 -22.33 -17.31
C ASP A 44 12.56 -20.89 -16.77
N PHE A 45 12.19 -19.95 -17.62
CA PHE A 45 12.11 -18.53 -17.29
C PHE A 45 10.68 -18.03 -17.38
N VAL A 46 10.21 -17.38 -16.32
CA VAL A 46 8.88 -16.79 -16.24
C VAL A 46 8.93 -15.35 -15.76
N PHE A 47 7.87 -14.61 -15.98
CA PHE A 47 7.73 -13.20 -15.64
C PHE A 47 6.46 -12.98 -14.83
N ASP A 48 6.55 -12.11 -13.82
CA ASP A 48 5.40 -11.65 -13.04
C ASP A 48 4.48 -10.78 -13.90
N ILE A 49 3.17 -10.78 -13.62
CA ILE A 49 2.21 -9.89 -14.27
C ILE A 49 2.59 -8.40 -14.15
N LEU A 50 3.13 -7.98 -13.00
CA LEU A 50 3.58 -6.61 -12.77
C LEU A 50 4.83 -6.25 -13.59
N ASP A 51 5.57 -7.25 -14.06
CA ASP A 51 6.77 -7.07 -14.87
C ASP A 51 6.47 -7.11 -16.38
N THR A 52 5.20 -7.12 -16.76
CA THR A 52 4.76 -7.12 -18.16
C THR A 52 4.00 -5.84 -18.52
N GLU A 53 3.95 -5.54 -19.81
CA GLU A 53 3.18 -4.44 -20.41
C GLU A 53 2.47 -4.93 -21.68
N GLY A 54 1.44 -4.21 -22.13
CA GLY A 54 0.62 -4.60 -23.28
C GLY A 54 -0.86 -4.55 -22.95
N ARG A 55 -1.65 -5.46 -23.52
CA ARG A 55 -3.10 -5.51 -23.35
C ARG A 55 -3.50 -5.57 -21.87
N ASP A 56 -4.53 -4.83 -21.51
CA ASP A 56 -5.10 -4.85 -20.16
C ASP A 56 -5.58 -6.25 -19.78
N VAL A 57 -5.38 -6.58 -18.51
CA VAL A 57 -5.86 -7.82 -17.87
C VAL A 57 -7.09 -7.51 -17.01
N PRO A 58 -7.93 -8.51 -16.70
CA PRO A 58 -9.02 -8.32 -15.76
C PRO A 58 -8.51 -7.72 -14.44
N VAL A 59 -9.24 -6.75 -13.91
CA VAL A 59 -8.90 -6.03 -12.66
C VAL A 59 -8.70 -7.01 -11.50
N ASP A 60 -9.50 -8.07 -11.46
CA ASP A 60 -9.46 -9.09 -10.40
C ASP A 60 -8.19 -9.97 -10.45
N ALA A 61 -7.32 -9.79 -11.46
CA ALA A 61 -5.98 -10.36 -11.47
C ALA A 61 -5.02 -9.65 -10.49
N PHE A 62 -5.39 -8.46 -10.01
CA PHE A 62 -4.60 -7.67 -9.05
C PHE A 62 -5.18 -7.76 -7.64
N ALA A 63 -4.30 -7.81 -6.64
CA ALA A 63 -4.62 -7.92 -5.23
C ALA A 63 -5.14 -6.60 -4.65
N PHE A 64 -4.59 -5.46 -5.10
CA PHE A 64 -4.91 -4.13 -4.57
C PHE A 64 -5.26 -3.11 -5.67
N PRO A 65 -6.26 -3.38 -6.54
CA PRO A 65 -6.57 -2.46 -7.62
C PRO A 65 -7.19 -1.17 -7.08
N THR A 66 -6.56 -0.04 -7.44
CA THR A 66 -7.05 1.30 -7.14
C THR A 66 -7.15 2.11 -8.43
N PHE A 67 -8.32 2.71 -8.66
CA PHE A 67 -8.57 3.56 -9.80
C PHE A 67 -8.46 5.05 -9.45
N GLY A 68 -8.31 5.88 -10.48
CA GLY A 68 -8.20 7.34 -10.37
C GLY A 68 -6.87 7.86 -10.89
N ASP A 69 -6.83 9.16 -11.16
CA ASP A 69 -5.66 9.78 -11.76
C ASP A 69 -4.68 10.23 -10.68
N LEU A 70 -3.56 9.53 -10.59
CA LEU A 70 -2.41 9.95 -9.80
C LEU A 70 -1.13 9.67 -10.59
N SER A 71 -0.33 10.70 -10.82
CA SER A 71 0.96 10.57 -11.49
C SER A 71 2.08 10.18 -10.52
N ASP A 72 3.13 9.55 -11.04
CA ASP A 72 4.37 9.26 -10.29
C ASP A 72 4.99 10.51 -9.66
N ASN A 73 4.95 11.65 -10.37
CA ASN A 73 5.47 12.92 -9.86
C ASN A 73 4.68 13.38 -8.63
N ARG A 74 3.35 13.30 -8.68
CA ARG A 74 2.49 13.68 -7.56
C ARG A 74 2.65 12.70 -6.39
N PHE A 75 2.77 11.41 -6.66
CA PHE A 75 3.08 10.42 -5.62
C PHE A 75 4.43 10.72 -4.94
N SER A 76 5.46 11.07 -5.72
CA SER A 76 6.78 11.45 -5.19
C SER A 76 6.73 12.69 -4.29
N GLU A 77 5.82 13.64 -4.55
CA GLU A 77 5.57 14.78 -3.65
C GLU A 77 5.05 14.33 -2.29
N PHE A 78 4.09 13.41 -2.26
CA PHE A 78 3.57 12.84 -1.02
C PHE A 78 4.66 12.11 -0.25
N MET A 79 5.49 11.30 -0.91
CA MET A 79 6.59 10.61 -0.25
C MET A 79 7.62 11.57 0.35
N ARG A 80 7.89 12.72 -0.30
CA ARG A 80 8.73 13.77 0.30
C ARG A 80 8.11 14.39 1.55
N ALA A 81 6.78 14.53 1.61
CA ALA A 81 6.09 14.99 2.81
C ALA A 81 6.18 13.95 3.93
N VAL A 82 5.89 12.69 3.63
CA VAL A 82 5.99 11.57 4.59
C VAL A 82 7.41 11.45 5.16
N GLY A 83 8.44 11.58 4.34
CA GLY A 83 9.83 11.54 4.80
C GLY A 83 10.19 12.63 5.83
N LYS A 84 9.52 13.80 5.79
CA LYS A 84 9.72 14.87 6.77
C LYS A 84 9.12 14.53 8.14
N GLU A 85 8.21 13.57 8.20
CA GLU A 85 7.59 13.09 9.44
C GLU A 85 8.47 12.09 10.20
N ARG A 86 9.80 12.08 10.01
CA ARG A 86 10.73 11.09 10.62
C ARG A 86 10.35 9.64 10.29
N ILE A 87 9.96 9.41 9.04
CA ILE A 87 9.64 8.09 8.50
C ILE A 87 10.67 7.77 7.43
N ASP A 88 11.47 6.74 7.66
CA ASP A 88 12.39 6.20 6.67
C ASP A 88 11.61 5.42 5.61
N LEU A 89 11.90 5.66 4.33
CA LEU A 89 11.12 5.13 3.21
C LEU A 89 11.89 4.02 2.50
N VAL A 90 11.28 2.84 2.43
CA VAL A 90 11.83 1.67 1.75
C VAL A 90 11.02 1.38 0.50
N VAL A 91 11.71 1.29 -0.63
CA VAL A 91 11.10 0.95 -1.91
C VAL A 91 11.26 -0.55 -2.14
N LEU A 92 10.15 -1.28 -2.15
CA LEU A 92 10.14 -2.73 -2.38
C LEU A 92 10.10 -3.03 -3.88
N ASP A 93 10.79 -4.10 -4.27
CA ASP A 93 10.59 -4.79 -5.54
C ASP A 93 9.95 -6.15 -5.23
N SER A 94 8.62 -6.17 -5.23
CA SER A 94 7.85 -7.35 -4.83
C SER A 94 6.72 -7.62 -5.81
N GLY A 95 6.16 -8.81 -5.76
CA GLY A 95 4.97 -9.20 -6.49
C GLY A 95 3.73 -8.55 -5.89
N ASP A 96 2.63 -8.73 -6.61
CA ASP A 96 1.40 -7.98 -6.37
C ASP A 96 0.75 -8.18 -4.99
N GLY A 97 0.88 -9.37 -4.40
CA GLY A 97 0.39 -9.70 -3.06
C GLY A 97 1.21 -9.12 -1.90
N GLN A 98 2.26 -8.35 -2.17
CA GLN A 98 3.02 -7.63 -1.13
C GLN A 98 3.06 -6.14 -1.45
N ALA A 99 2.16 -5.38 -0.83
CA ALA A 99 2.00 -3.96 -1.07
C ALA A 99 2.95 -3.09 -0.23
N GLY A 100 3.02 -3.32 1.08
CA GLY A 100 3.77 -2.48 2.00
C GLY A 100 3.86 -3.05 3.41
N TRP A 101 4.47 -2.27 4.30
CA TRP A 101 4.45 -2.47 5.74
C TRP A 101 4.97 -1.19 6.44
N ILE A 102 4.64 -1.03 7.71
CA ILE A 102 5.24 -0.04 8.60
C ILE A 102 5.74 -0.69 9.90
N ARG A 103 6.83 -0.15 10.46
CA ARG A 103 7.34 -0.57 11.76
C ARG A 103 8.01 0.57 12.52
N LEU A 104 7.96 0.49 13.85
CA LEU A 104 8.75 1.34 14.73
C LEU A 104 10.23 0.95 14.62
N LEU A 105 11.10 1.92 14.35
CA LEU A 105 12.56 1.74 14.36
C LEU A 105 13.19 2.15 15.68
N ALA A 106 12.78 3.31 16.21
CA ALA A 106 13.33 3.84 17.45
C ALA A 106 12.33 4.77 18.14
N GLU A 107 12.19 4.61 19.45
CA GLU A 107 11.45 5.53 20.30
C GLU A 107 12.21 6.84 20.50
N SER A 108 11.48 7.93 20.66
CA SER A 108 12.07 9.21 21.01
C SER A 108 12.51 9.22 22.47
N LYS A 109 13.71 9.73 22.76
CA LYS A 109 14.17 9.96 24.14
C LYS A 109 13.54 11.19 24.79
N ALA A 110 13.00 12.09 23.99
CA ALA A 110 12.31 13.29 24.47
C ALA A 110 10.84 12.95 24.73
N GLU A 111 10.30 13.42 25.85
CA GLU A 111 8.92 13.14 26.28
C GLU A 111 7.85 13.60 25.26
N THR A 112 8.16 14.66 24.50
CA THR A 112 7.30 15.20 23.43
C THR A 112 7.86 14.92 22.03
N GLY A 113 8.87 14.07 21.94
CA GLY A 113 9.55 13.76 20.69
C GLY A 113 8.76 12.79 19.81
N LYS A 114 8.94 12.93 18.50
CA LYS A 114 8.42 12.01 17.49
C LYS A 114 9.28 10.75 17.45
N ASN A 115 8.67 9.55 17.49
CA ASN A 115 9.38 8.29 17.21
C ASN A 115 9.81 8.25 15.73
N VAL A 116 10.76 7.35 15.44
CA VAL A 116 11.24 7.06 14.09
C VAL A 116 10.60 5.76 13.62
N TYR A 117 9.99 5.81 12.45
CA TYR A 117 9.37 4.65 11.80
C TYR A 117 10.08 4.35 10.48
N GLN A 118 9.86 3.15 9.96
CA GLN A 118 10.19 2.78 8.61
C GLN A 118 8.92 2.31 7.90
N LEU A 119 8.66 2.85 6.73
CA LEU A 119 7.51 2.53 5.90
C LEU A 119 8.00 2.03 4.54
N ALA A 120 7.49 0.88 4.13
CA ALA A 120 7.80 0.28 2.85
C ALA A 120 6.59 0.28 1.92
N TYR A 121 6.82 0.47 0.62
CA TYR A 121 5.79 0.33 -0.42
C TYR A 121 6.36 -0.30 -1.69
N ASN A 122 5.53 -1.02 -2.45
CA ASN A 122 5.92 -1.74 -3.65
C ASN A 122 5.97 -0.82 -4.88
N ARG A 123 7.15 -0.69 -5.48
CA ARG A 123 7.35 0.16 -6.67
C ARG A 123 6.64 -0.35 -7.91
N ASN A 124 6.32 -1.64 -7.94
CA ASN A 124 5.74 -2.29 -9.12
C ASN A 124 4.22 -2.04 -9.23
N HIS A 125 3.60 -1.52 -8.16
CA HIS A 125 2.21 -1.07 -8.19
C HIS A 125 2.05 0.30 -8.84
N ALA A 126 0.90 0.53 -9.47
CA ALA A 126 0.54 1.84 -10.01
C ALA A 126 0.51 2.91 -8.91
N ALA A 127 0.69 4.19 -9.28
CA ALA A 127 0.74 5.27 -8.29
C ALA A 127 -0.50 5.36 -7.39
N PRO A 128 -1.75 5.22 -7.89
CA PRO A 128 -2.94 5.15 -7.04
C PRO A 128 -2.88 4.03 -5.99
N THR A 129 -2.45 2.82 -6.37
CA THR A 129 -2.31 1.69 -5.44
C THR A 129 -1.23 1.96 -4.39
N ARG A 130 -0.08 2.51 -4.79
CA ARG A 130 0.98 2.88 -3.83
C ARG A 130 0.50 3.97 -2.86
N PHE A 131 -0.31 4.92 -3.32
CA PHE A 131 -0.90 5.93 -2.45
C PHE A 131 -1.78 5.31 -1.37
N VAL A 132 -2.69 4.41 -1.74
CA VAL A 132 -3.59 3.72 -0.78
C VAL A 132 -2.79 2.86 0.19
N THR A 133 -1.76 2.15 -0.31
CA THR A 133 -0.84 1.39 0.53
C THR A 133 -0.20 2.29 1.59
N VAL A 134 0.40 3.41 1.19
CA VAL A 134 1.04 4.35 2.14
C VAL A 134 0.03 4.92 3.12
N ALA A 135 -1.20 5.24 2.68
CA ALA A 135 -2.26 5.71 3.56
C ALA A 135 -2.68 4.65 4.61
N HIS A 136 -2.77 3.39 4.20
CA HIS A 136 -3.05 2.24 5.08
C HIS A 136 -1.94 2.05 6.12
N GLU A 137 -0.68 2.04 5.69
CA GLU A 137 0.47 1.92 6.60
C GLU A 137 0.54 3.09 7.59
N LEU A 138 0.31 4.33 7.13
CA LEU A 138 0.23 5.48 8.02
C LEU A 138 -0.98 5.41 8.96
N ALA A 139 -2.07 4.77 8.56
CA ALA A 139 -3.22 4.58 9.43
C ALA A 139 -2.85 3.72 10.65
N HIS A 140 -2.10 2.62 10.50
CA HIS A 140 -1.60 1.85 11.64
C HIS A 140 -0.81 2.71 12.63
N LEU A 141 0.01 3.62 12.12
CA LEU A 141 0.71 4.60 12.96
C LEU A 141 -0.28 5.53 13.67
N TYR A 142 -1.12 6.27 12.95
CA TYR A 142 -1.96 7.32 13.54
C TYR A 142 -3.16 6.80 14.34
N LEU A 143 -3.52 5.53 14.18
CA LEU A 143 -4.49 4.83 15.02
C LEU A 143 -3.85 4.30 16.32
N GLY A 144 -2.52 4.25 16.42
CA GLY A 144 -1.81 3.78 17.61
C GLY A 144 -1.56 2.28 17.65
N HIS A 145 -1.73 1.59 16.53
CA HIS A 145 -1.55 0.13 16.43
C HIS A 145 -0.08 -0.27 16.61
N LEU A 146 0.86 0.65 16.35
CA LEU A 146 2.30 0.47 16.56
C LEU A 146 2.79 0.89 17.96
N GLY A 147 1.88 1.29 18.85
CA GLY A 147 2.19 1.91 20.14
C GLY A 147 1.95 3.42 20.15
N SER A 148 2.16 4.05 21.32
CA SER A 148 1.98 5.49 21.49
C SER A 148 3.10 6.30 20.85
N ASP A 149 2.76 7.49 20.37
CA ASP A 149 3.72 8.49 19.88
C ASP A 149 3.30 9.88 20.36
N ALA A 150 3.95 10.35 21.44
CA ALA A 150 3.61 11.62 22.07
C ALA A 150 3.80 12.81 21.12
N GLY A 151 4.89 12.81 20.33
CA GLY A 151 5.18 13.84 19.34
C GLY A 151 4.16 13.96 18.20
N ARG A 152 3.34 12.92 17.98
CA ARG A 152 2.20 12.91 17.04
C ARG A 152 0.84 12.90 17.72
N ARG A 153 0.78 12.94 19.06
CA ARG A 153 -0.45 12.79 19.85
C ARG A 153 -1.20 11.49 19.53
N VAL A 154 -0.46 10.42 19.28
CA VAL A 154 -1.02 9.09 18.97
C VAL A 154 -1.15 8.31 20.28
N PRO A 155 -2.35 7.81 20.62
CA PRO A 155 -2.56 6.99 21.81
C PRO A 155 -1.96 5.60 21.64
N TYR A 156 -1.69 4.90 22.74
CA TYR A 156 -1.35 3.48 22.69
C TYR A 156 -2.60 2.66 22.39
N ARG A 157 -2.61 1.90 21.29
CA ARG A 157 -3.69 0.98 20.91
C ARG A 157 -3.17 -0.35 20.34
N ARG A 158 -1.98 -0.77 20.76
CA ARG A 158 -1.34 -2.00 20.27
C ARG A 158 -2.03 -3.28 20.74
N ASP A 159 -2.87 -3.19 21.77
CA ASP A 159 -3.64 -4.33 22.29
C ASP A 159 -5.00 -4.51 21.58
N THR A 160 -5.30 -3.67 20.57
CA THR A 160 -6.50 -3.82 19.73
C THR A 160 -6.44 -5.16 18.99
N PRO A 161 -7.54 -5.93 18.88
CA PRO A 161 -7.56 -7.15 18.10
C PRO A 161 -7.07 -6.91 16.67
N HIS A 162 -6.22 -7.78 16.14
CA HIS A 162 -5.59 -7.59 14.84
C HIS A 162 -6.62 -7.36 13.71
N GLU A 163 -7.70 -8.13 13.69
CA GLU A 163 -8.78 -7.93 12.71
C GLU A 163 -9.40 -6.53 12.77
N LEU A 164 -9.62 -5.99 13.98
CA LEU A 164 -10.11 -4.62 14.15
C LEU A 164 -9.05 -3.59 13.74
N MET A 165 -7.77 -3.84 14.00
CA MET A 165 -6.69 -2.97 13.53
C MET A 165 -6.69 -2.81 12.01
N GLU A 166 -6.82 -3.93 11.29
CA GLU A 166 -6.85 -3.96 9.82
C GLU A 166 -8.10 -3.24 9.28
N VAL A 167 -9.28 -3.48 9.88
CA VAL A 167 -10.52 -2.80 9.48
C VAL A 167 -10.42 -1.29 9.69
N GLU A 168 -9.91 -0.84 10.84
CA GLU A 168 -9.71 0.59 11.09
C GLU A 168 -8.70 1.21 10.12
N ALA A 169 -7.56 0.55 9.88
CA ALA A 169 -6.54 1.04 8.95
C ALA A 169 -7.07 1.11 7.51
N GLU A 170 -7.79 0.09 7.06
CA GLU A 170 -8.36 0.01 5.73
C GLU A 170 -9.44 1.07 5.50
N MET A 171 -10.30 1.33 6.48
CA MET A 171 -11.27 2.42 6.40
C MET A 171 -10.61 3.80 6.34
N VAL A 172 -9.53 4.02 7.12
CA VAL A 172 -8.78 5.28 7.04
C VAL A 172 -8.21 5.43 5.64
N ALA A 173 -7.54 4.41 5.10
CA ALA A 173 -6.98 4.41 3.75
C ALA A 173 -8.07 4.65 2.68
N TYR A 174 -9.22 3.99 2.82
CA TYR A 174 -10.38 4.18 1.96
C TYR A 174 -10.87 5.63 1.96
N LEU A 175 -11.07 6.22 3.14
CA LEU A 175 -11.56 7.60 3.26
C LEU A 175 -10.55 8.60 2.70
N VAL A 176 -9.26 8.41 2.97
CA VAL A 176 -8.18 9.23 2.40
C VAL A 176 -8.17 9.12 0.87
N ALA A 177 -8.29 7.90 0.32
CA ALA A 177 -8.32 7.67 -1.11
C ALA A 177 -9.52 8.36 -1.77
N MET A 178 -10.73 8.16 -1.24
CA MET A 178 -11.96 8.74 -1.76
C MET A 178 -11.94 10.28 -1.72
N ARG A 179 -11.40 10.88 -0.64
CA ARG A 179 -11.23 12.34 -0.52
C ARG A 179 -10.24 12.93 -1.54
N ASN A 180 -9.36 12.09 -2.09
CA ASN A 180 -8.35 12.48 -3.06
C ASN A 180 -8.69 11.99 -4.49
N GLY A 181 -9.95 11.65 -4.76
CA GLY A 181 -10.44 11.28 -6.09
C GLY A 181 -10.05 9.87 -6.54
N LEU A 182 -9.52 9.05 -5.64
CA LEU A 182 -9.14 7.67 -5.91
C LEU A 182 -10.26 6.71 -5.46
N LYS A 183 -10.36 5.57 -6.14
CA LYS A 183 -11.37 4.54 -5.91
C LYS A 183 -10.69 3.19 -5.70
N PRO A 184 -10.28 2.86 -4.48
CA PRO A 184 -9.80 1.52 -4.15
C PRO A 184 -10.94 0.50 -4.25
N ARG A 185 -10.65 -0.70 -4.75
CA ARG A 185 -11.59 -1.83 -4.75
C ARG A 185 -11.56 -2.56 -3.41
N SER A 186 -12.01 -1.87 -2.35
CA SER A 186 -12.12 -2.42 -1.00
C SER A 186 -13.50 -2.97 -0.67
N GLU A 187 -14.45 -2.95 -1.63
CA GLU A 187 -15.84 -3.42 -1.45
C GLU A 187 -15.92 -4.91 -1.05
N SER A 188 -15.00 -5.75 -1.51
CA SER A 188 -14.91 -7.16 -1.09
C SER A 188 -14.33 -7.32 0.31
N TYR A 189 -13.46 -6.40 0.75
CA TYR A 189 -12.81 -6.46 2.06
C TYR A 189 -13.80 -6.08 3.17
N LEU A 190 -14.52 -4.95 3.02
CA LEU A 190 -15.50 -4.48 4.02
C LEU A 190 -16.68 -5.47 4.20
N ALA A 191 -17.03 -6.24 3.17
CA ALA A 191 -18.09 -7.25 3.25
C ALA A 191 -17.75 -8.43 4.18
N ASN A 192 -16.46 -8.71 4.42
CA ASN A 192 -16.01 -9.83 5.26
C ASN A 192 -15.98 -9.50 6.76
N TYR A 193 -16.10 -8.22 7.15
CA TYR A 193 -15.88 -7.79 8.54
C TYR A 193 -17.15 -7.34 9.27
N LYS A 194 -18.31 -7.95 8.97
CA LYS A 194 -19.61 -7.57 9.56
C LYS A 194 -19.63 -7.51 11.10
N GLY A 195 -18.80 -8.31 11.79
CA GLY A 195 -18.70 -8.29 13.25
C GLY A 195 -17.81 -7.18 13.83
N ALA A 196 -16.77 -6.76 13.12
CA ALA A 196 -15.80 -5.76 13.61
C ALA A 196 -16.32 -4.32 13.54
N PHE A 197 -17.44 -4.07 12.85
CA PHE A 197 -18.06 -2.74 12.78
C PHE A 197 -18.72 -2.32 14.10
N GLU A 198 -19.08 -3.27 14.98
CA GLU A 198 -19.69 -2.94 16.28
C GLU A 198 -18.68 -2.28 17.23
N ASP A 199 -17.41 -2.71 17.18
CA ASP A 199 -16.32 -2.19 18.03
C ASP A 199 -15.53 -1.04 17.40
N LEU A 200 -15.99 -0.56 16.24
CA LEU A 200 -15.29 0.41 15.42
C LEU A 200 -15.20 1.79 16.10
N ASN A 201 -13.98 2.28 16.31
CA ASN A 201 -13.80 3.62 16.86
C ASN A 201 -13.81 4.69 15.76
N LEU A 202 -15.01 5.11 15.33
CA LEU A 202 -15.21 6.14 14.30
C LEU A 202 -14.48 7.47 14.60
N TYR A 203 -14.40 7.86 15.88
CA TYR A 203 -13.66 9.05 16.28
C TYR A 203 -12.16 8.88 15.99
N ALA A 204 -11.59 7.71 16.32
CA ALA A 204 -10.20 7.43 16.04
C ALA A 204 -9.90 7.38 14.54
N VAL A 205 -10.78 6.77 13.76
CA VAL A 205 -10.69 6.68 12.29
C VAL A 205 -10.70 8.08 11.67
N THR A 206 -11.71 8.90 11.97
CA THR A 206 -11.82 10.25 11.38
C THR A 206 -10.67 11.17 11.79
N ARG A 207 -10.17 11.06 13.02
CA ARG A 207 -8.96 11.75 13.48
C ARG A 207 -7.71 11.27 12.74
N ALA A 208 -7.57 9.96 12.54
CA ALA A 208 -6.45 9.37 11.81
C ALA A 208 -6.45 9.76 10.34
N VAL A 209 -7.61 9.83 9.67
CA VAL A 209 -7.73 10.34 8.28
C VAL A 209 -7.07 11.69 8.13
N ASN A 210 -7.43 12.67 8.98
CA ASN A 210 -6.85 14.01 8.90
C ASN A 210 -5.34 14.01 9.20
N ALA A 211 -4.89 13.14 10.11
CA ALA A 211 -3.47 13.02 10.44
C ALA A 211 -2.65 12.39 9.30
N VAL A 212 -3.18 11.36 8.63
CA VAL A 212 -2.61 10.74 7.43
C VAL A 212 -2.53 11.76 6.30
N GLU A 213 -3.62 12.49 6.02
CA GLU A 213 -3.63 13.54 4.99
C GLU A 213 -2.57 14.61 5.28
N THR A 214 -2.46 15.05 6.53
CA THR A 214 -1.43 16.00 6.97
C THR A 214 -0.02 15.45 6.77
N ALA A 215 0.23 14.20 7.16
CA ALA A 215 1.54 13.54 7.00
C ALA A 215 1.95 13.39 5.53
N MET A 216 0.97 13.16 4.65
CA MET A 216 1.17 13.11 3.21
C MET A 216 1.24 14.51 2.57
N GLY A 217 1.12 15.59 3.34
CA GLY A 217 1.18 16.96 2.81
C GLY A 217 -0.04 17.35 1.97
N ILE A 218 -1.17 16.67 2.17
CA ILE A 218 -2.45 16.97 1.53
C ILE A 218 -3.08 18.12 2.33
N ALA A 219 -3.05 19.33 1.77
CA ALA A 219 -3.63 20.50 2.42
C ALA A 219 -5.15 20.35 2.54
N SER A 220 -5.69 20.56 3.75
CA SER A 220 -7.12 20.64 4.05
C SER A 220 -7.88 21.69 3.22
N HIS A 221 -7.17 22.62 2.57
CA HIS A 221 -7.72 23.72 1.78
C HIS A 221 -8.11 23.39 0.32
N LYS A 222 -7.91 22.15 -0.17
CA LYS A 222 -8.43 21.77 -1.50
C LYS A 222 -9.87 21.24 -1.51
N LEU A 223 -10.51 21.13 -0.34
CA LEU A 223 -11.88 20.62 -0.23
C LEU A 223 -12.97 21.69 -0.51
N TRP A 224 -12.61 22.97 -0.70
CA TRP A 224 -13.59 24.07 -0.85
C TRP A 224 -13.31 25.05 -1.99
N ASN A 225 -12.25 24.87 -2.78
CA ASN A 225 -11.88 25.78 -3.89
C ASN A 225 -12.17 25.20 -5.28
N GLU A 226 -13.26 24.44 -5.41
CA GLU A 226 -13.94 24.26 -6.70
C GLU A 226 -15.37 24.80 -6.57
N LYS A 227 -15.47 26.13 -6.50
CA LYS A 227 -16.71 26.86 -6.79
C LYS A 227 -16.37 28.10 -7.61
N SER A 228 -16.49 27.97 -8.93
CA SER A 228 -17.28 28.82 -9.84
C SER A 228 -17.04 28.37 -11.27
#